data_AF-A0A3S3NEB0-F1
#
_entry.id   AF-A0A3S3NEB0-F1
#
_cell.length_a   1.000
_cell.length_b   1.000
_cell.length_c   1.000
_cell.angle_alpha   90.00
_cell.angle_beta   90.00
_cell.angle_gamma   90.00
#
_symmetry.space_group_name_H-M   'P 1'
#
loop_
_entity.id
_entity.type
_entity.pdbx_description
1 polymer ?
#
loop_
_entity_poly.entity_id
_entity_poly.type
_entity_poly.pdbx_seq_one_letter_code
_entity_poly.pdbx_strand_id
1 'polypeptide(L)'
;YWPLNEIPCEEVGELVLNENPLNYFADVEQAAFDPSNMPPGIEPSPDKLLHSRMFAYLDAQNYRLGANFNQLKVNRPINKVITPLERN
;
A
#
# COMPACT_ATOMS: atom_id res chain seq x y z
N TYR A 1 17.44 0.06 -14.41
CA TYR A 1 16.96 1.15 -15.28
C TYR A 1 16.65 0.57 -16.64
N TRP A 2 15.58 1.01 -17.28
CA TRP A 2 15.20 0.62 -18.63
C TRP A 2 15.41 1.81 -19.58
N PRO A 3 16.18 1.67 -20.67
CA PRO A 3 16.46 2.77 -21.58
C PRO A 3 15.20 3.30 -22.26
N LEU A 4 14.98 4.62 -22.21
CA LEU A 4 13.76 5.26 -22.75
C LEU A 4 13.62 5.18 -24.27
N ASN A 5 14.74 5.03 -24.98
CA ASN A 5 14.77 4.81 -26.43
C ASN A 5 14.29 3.41 -26.82
N GLU A 6 14.34 2.45 -25.90
CA GLU A 6 13.89 1.06 -26.11
C GLU A 6 12.49 0.83 -25.51
N ILE A 7 12.23 1.42 -24.35
CA ILE A 7 10.96 1.32 -23.63
C ILE A 7 10.49 2.75 -23.32
N PRO A 8 9.73 3.40 -24.23
CA PRO A 8 9.25 4.75 -24.03
C PRO A 8 8.23 4.80 -22.88
N CYS A 9 8.18 5.93 -22.18
CA CYS A 9 7.12 6.16 -21.19
C CYS A 9 5.77 6.36 -21.89
N GLU A 10 4.75 5.69 -21.39
CA GLU A 10 3.35 5.91 -21.79
C GLU A 10 2.63 6.75 -20.74
N GLU A 11 1.78 7.68 -21.19
CA GLU A 11 0.96 8.48 -20.31
C GLU A 11 -0.21 7.63 -19.76
N VAL A 12 -0.32 7.56 -18.43
CA VAL A 12 -1.39 6.82 -17.74
C VAL A 12 -2.40 7.78 -17.09
N GLY A 13 -1.94 8.90 -16.53
CA GLY A 13 -2.79 9.89 -15.88
C GLY A 13 -1.99 10.85 -14.99
N GLU A 14 -2.72 11.64 -14.18
CA GLU A 14 -2.16 12.66 -13.28
C GLU A 14 -2.50 12.37 -11.82
N LEU A 15 -1.53 12.59 -10.91
CA LEU A 15 -1.72 12.53 -9.47
C LEU A 15 -1.57 13.94 -8.88
N VAL A 16 -2.65 14.47 -8.30
CA VAL A 16 -2.68 15.82 -7.70
C VAL A 16 -2.85 15.73 -6.19
N LEU A 17 -1.98 16.40 -5.43
CA LEU A 17 -2.07 16.53 -3.98
C LEU A 17 -2.68 17.89 -3.64
N ASN A 18 -3.93 17.92 -3.17
CA ASN A 18 -4.72 19.14 -2.98
C ASN A 18 -5.26 19.34 -1.55
N GLU A 19 -4.91 18.47 -0.62
CA GLU A 19 -5.36 18.53 0.77
C GLU A 19 -4.21 18.20 1.74
N ASN A 20 -4.11 18.97 2.82
CA ASN A 20 -3.17 18.71 3.91
C ASN A 20 -3.84 17.84 5.00
N PRO A 21 -3.08 17.00 5.72
CA PRO A 21 -3.61 16.21 6.82
C PRO A 21 -4.16 17.12 7.95
N LEU A 22 -5.28 16.71 8.57
CA LEU A 22 -5.87 17.44 9.69
C LEU A 22 -5.16 17.11 10.99
N ASN A 23 -4.67 15.88 11.12
CA ASN A 23 -3.86 15.45 12.24
C ASN A 23 -2.68 14.62 11.72
N TYR A 24 -1.48 15.19 11.84
CA TYR A 24 -0.26 14.55 11.35
C TYR A 24 -0.04 13.14 11.91
N PHE A 25 -0.28 12.92 13.20
CA PHE A 25 -0.07 11.60 13.80
C PHE A 25 -1.06 10.56 13.26
N ALA A 26 -2.35 10.92 13.20
CA ALA A 26 -3.40 10.00 12.74
C ALA A 26 -3.36 9.74 11.24
N ASP A 27 -3.02 10.76 10.44
CA ASP A 27 -3.13 10.72 8.98
C ASP A 27 -1.79 10.44 8.28
N VAL A 28 -0.65 10.73 8.93
CA VAL A 28 0.68 10.51 8.35
C VAL A 28 1.44 9.43 9.10
N GLU A 29 1.64 9.58 10.41
CA GLU A 29 2.49 8.63 11.14
C GLU A 29 1.89 7.24 11.28
N GLN A 30 0.56 7.15 11.25
CA GLN A 30 -0.15 5.88 11.24
C GLN A 30 -0.41 5.32 9.84
N ALA A 31 -0.04 6.03 8.77
CA ALA A 31 -0.19 5.54 7.42
C ALA A 31 0.66 4.27 7.19
N ALA A 32 0.10 3.31 6.48
CA ALA A 32 0.71 2.02 6.19
C ALA A 32 0.58 1.69 4.70
N PHE A 33 1.72 1.47 4.05
CA PHE A 33 1.81 1.12 2.63
C PHE A 33 2.47 -0.24 2.50
N ASP A 34 1.82 -1.19 1.86
CA ASP A 34 2.34 -2.54 1.65
C ASP A 34 2.33 -2.88 0.15
N PRO A 35 3.49 -3.22 -0.46
CA PRO A 35 3.55 -3.69 -1.84
C PRO A 35 2.71 -4.94 -2.12
N SER A 36 2.35 -5.73 -1.11
CA SER A 36 1.48 -6.91 -1.27
C SER A 36 0.02 -6.54 -1.56
N ASN A 37 -0.41 -5.32 -1.22
CA ASN A 37 -1.76 -4.82 -1.47
C ASN A 37 -1.95 -4.39 -2.93
N MET A 38 -2.07 -5.36 -3.84
CA MET A 38 -2.31 -5.12 -5.27
C MET A 38 -3.76 -5.42 -5.65
N PRO A 39 -4.45 -4.54 -6.42
CA PRO A 39 -5.76 -4.86 -6.98
C PRO A 39 -5.64 -5.87 -8.13
N PRO A 40 -6.73 -6.58 -8.49
CA PRO A 40 -6.73 -7.48 -9.65
C PRO A 40 -6.24 -6.78 -10.93
N GLY A 41 -5.30 -7.41 -11.63
CA GLY A 41 -4.66 -6.86 -12.84
C GLY A 41 -3.25 -6.28 -12.61
N ILE A 42 -2.79 -6.19 -11.36
CA ILE A 42 -1.41 -5.80 -10.99
C ILE A 42 -0.80 -6.93 -10.16
N GLU A 43 0.38 -7.41 -10.56
CA GLU A 43 1.06 -8.55 -9.94
C GLU A 43 2.58 -8.32 -9.82
N PRO A 44 3.26 -8.97 -8.86
CA PRO A 44 4.69 -8.83 -8.68
C PRO A 44 5.50 -9.50 -9.80
N SER A 45 6.59 -8.86 -10.20
CA SER A 45 7.61 -9.48 -11.05
C SER A 45 8.49 -10.43 -10.21
N PRO A 46 9.30 -11.34 -10.83
CA PRO A 46 10.21 -12.24 -10.13
C PRO A 46 11.41 -11.55 -9.45
N ASP A 47 11.36 -10.23 -9.23
CA ASP A 47 12.38 -9.50 -8.48
C ASP A 47 12.42 -10.00 -7.02
N LYS A 48 13.60 -10.47 -6.61
CA LYS A 48 13.84 -11.02 -5.27
C LYS A 48 13.60 -10.00 -4.17
N LEU A 49 13.97 -8.73 -4.39
CA LEU A 49 13.76 -7.66 -3.41
C LEU A 49 12.27 -7.35 -3.30
N LEU A 50 11.54 -7.31 -4.41
CA LEU A 50 10.09 -7.10 -4.39
C LEU A 50 9.40 -8.20 -3.57
N HIS A 51 9.76 -9.46 -3.79
CA HIS A 51 9.22 -10.59 -3.04
C HIS A 51 9.50 -10.48 -1.53
N SER A 52 10.71 -10.09 -1.13
CA SER A 52 11.00 -9.86 0.29
C SER A 52 10.15 -8.73 0.88
N ARG A 53 9.91 -7.65 0.11
CA ARG A 53 9.10 -6.51 0.56
C ARG A 53 7.63 -6.87 0.74
N MET A 54 7.06 -7.76 -0.09
CA MET A 54 5.68 -8.22 0.06
C MET A 54 5.42 -8.88 1.42
N PHE A 55 6.43 -9.46 2.06
CA PHE A 55 6.34 -9.97 3.43
C PHE A 55 6.68 -8.89 4.47
N ALA A 56 7.80 -8.20 4.27
CA ALA A 56 8.40 -7.36 5.31
C ALA A 56 7.53 -6.16 5.74
N TYR A 57 6.75 -5.59 4.82
CA TYR A 57 5.95 -4.41 5.15
C TYR A 57 4.76 -4.76 6.06
N LEU A 58 4.03 -5.83 5.75
CA LEU A 58 2.94 -6.32 6.59
C LEU A 58 3.43 -6.67 7.99
N ASP A 59 4.56 -7.38 8.09
CA ASP A 59 5.18 -7.76 9.36
C ASP A 59 5.54 -6.52 10.21
N ALA A 60 6.24 -5.56 9.61
CA ALA A 60 6.61 -4.31 10.29
C ALA A 60 5.38 -3.50 10.74
N GLN A 61 4.31 -3.47 9.93
CA GLN A 61 3.06 -2.76 10.26
C GLN A 61 2.33 -3.41 11.43
N ASN A 62 2.24 -4.75 11.46
CA ASN A 62 1.65 -5.48 12.57
C ASN A 62 2.38 -5.19 13.89
N TYR A 63 3.72 -5.11 13.87
CA TYR A 63 4.49 -4.75 15.04
C TYR A 63 4.31 -3.27 15.44
N ARG A 64 4.39 -2.36 14.48
CA ARG A 64 4.42 -0.91 14.73
C ARG A 64 3.06 -0.32 15.10
N LEU A 65 1.99 -0.78 14.46
CA LEU A 65 0.64 -0.20 14.56
C LEU A 65 -0.36 -1.15 15.23
N GLY A 66 -0.01 -2.42 15.40
CA GLY A 66 -0.87 -3.48 15.93
C GLY A 66 -1.56 -4.29 14.81
N ALA A 67 -2.07 -5.46 15.17
CA ALA A 67 -2.62 -6.44 14.22
C ALA A 67 -3.80 -5.91 13.37
N ASN A 68 -4.57 -4.97 13.93
CA ASN A 68 -5.77 -4.41 13.30
C ASN A 68 -5.53 -3.00 12.70
N PHE A 69 -4.29 -2.69 12.30
CA PHE A 69 -3.93 -1.37 11.75
C PHE A 69 -4.71 -1.00 10.47
N ASN A 70 -5.20 -2.00 9.74
CA ASN A 70 -6.08 -1.85 8.58
C ASN A 70 -7.45 -1.25 8.93
N GLN A 71 -7.83 -1.20 10.22
CA GLN A 71 -9.07 -0.56 10.69
C GLN A 71 -8.88 0.94 10.97
N LEU A 72 -7.64 1.43 11.02
CA LEU A 72 -7.34 2.86 11.18
C LEU A 72 -7.91 3.64 9.99
N LYS A 73 -8.46 4.83 10.23
CA LYS A 73 -9.19 5.61 9.21
C LYS A 73 -8.38 5.83 7.93
N VAL A 74 -7.07 6.10 8.06
CA VAL A 74 -6.16 6.35 6.93
C VAL A 74 -5.82 5.09 6.13
N ASN A 75 -5.86 3.91 6.76
CA ASN A 75 -5.47 2.64 6.12
C ASN A 75 -6.68 1.80 5.66
N ARG A 76 -7.88 2.13 6.13
CA ARG A 76 -9.09 1.34 5.85
C ARG A 76 -9.45 1.43 4.37
N PRO A 77 -9.69 0.29 3.70
CA PRO A 77 -10.21 0.31 2.33
C PRO A 77 -11.54 1.05 2.23
N ILE A 78 -11.72 1.81 1.15
CA ILE A 78 -12.98 2.52 0.87
C ILE A 78 -14.08 1.52 0.49
N ASN A 79 -13.71 0.45 -0.20
CA ASN A 79 -14.62 -0.62 -0.60
C ASN A 79 -14.96 -1.54 0.58
N LYS A 80 -16.16 -2.13 0.56
CA LYS A 80 -16.62 -3.05 1.60
C LYS A 80 -15.74 -4.30 1.66
N VAL A 81 -15.04 -4.48 2.78
CA VAL A 81 -14.27 -5.69 3.08
C VAL A 81 -15.17 -6.69 3.81
N ILE A 82 -15.17 -7.94 3.36
CA ILE A 82 -15.89 -9.05 4.01
C ILE A 82 -14.90 -10.18 4.25
N THR A 83 -14.38 -10.29 5.47
CA THR A 83 -13.48 -11.36 5.91
C THR A 83 -14.09 -12.09 7.11
N PRO A 84 -14.90 -13.15 6.89
CA PRO A 84 -15.62 -13.83 7.98
C PRO A 84 -14.74 -14.64 8.93
N LEU A 85 -13.49 -14.89 8.54
CA LEU A 85 -12.56 -15.70 9.33
C LEU A 85 -11.60 -14.84 10.16
N GLU A 86 -11.39 -13.58 9.76
CA GLU A 86 -10.61 -12.62 10.53
C GLU A 86 -11.48 -12.08 11.67
N ARG A 87 -11.04 -12.32 12.90
CA ARG A 87 -11.78 -12.06 14.14
C ARG A 87 -10.79 -11.63 15.23
N ASN A 88 -11.31 -10.88 16.21
CA ASN A 88 -10.59 -10.27 17.33
C ASN A 88 -9.61 -9.17 16.88
#